data_AF-A0A813F5L8-F1
#
_entry.id   AF-A0A813F5L8-F1
#
_cell.length_a   1.000
_cell.length_b   1.000
_cell.length_c   1.000
_cell.angle_alpha   90.00
_cell.angle_beta   90.00
_cell.angle_gamma   90.00
#
_symmetry.space_group_name_H-M   'P 1'
#
loop_
_entity.id
_entity.type
_entity.pdbx_description
1 polymer ?
#
loop_
_entity_poly.entity_id
_entity_poly.type
_entity_poly.pdbx_seq_one_letter_code
_entity_poly.pdbx_strand_id
1 'polypeptide(L)'
;MASEIRGLLEQVRNIQLLETQKKEIQRKQGVDASRVKKIFENQERLRENIRSMEKVSGTSRLLERYMNDMDKEESDLIETRKRIEEAEESIAGKDKESENLVLQVTMKAKQIKKNCC
;
A
#
# COMPACT_ATOMS: atom_id res chain seq x y z
N MET A 1 2.39 39.53 -9.90
CA MET A 1 1.93 39.50 -8.50
C MET A 1 0.67 38.66 -8.30
N ALA A 2 -0.54 39.15 -8.65
CA ALA A 2 -1.78 38.41 -8.37
C ALA A 2 -1.92 37.05 -9.12
N SER A 3 -1.33 36.93 -10.31
CA SER A 3 -1.27 35.68 -11.07
C SER A 3 -0.26 34.69 -10.48
N GLU A 4 0.91 35.17 -10.07
CA GLU A 4 1.98 34.37 -9.47
C GLU A 4 1.56 33.80 -8.11
N ILE A 5 0.90 34.60 -7.28
CA ILE A 5 0.34 34.14 -6.00
C ILE A 5 -0.74 33.07 -6.23
N ARG A 6 -1.62 33.25 -7.23
CA ARG A 6 -2.62 32.23 -7.59
C ARG A 6 -1.98 30.92 -8.02
N GLY A 7 -0.95 30.97 -8.87
CA GLY A 7 -0.23 29.76 -9.29
C GLY A 7 0.47 29.07 -8.12
N LEU A 8 1.00 29.82 -7.15
CA LEU A 8 1.61 29.26 -5.95
C LEU A 8 0.59 28.56 -5.05
N LEU A 9 -0.59 29.17 -4.87
CA LEU A 9 -1.71 28.57 -4.12
C LEU A 9 -2.21 27.27 -4.77
N GLU A 10 -2.26 27.21 -6.10
CA GLU A 10 -2.61 26.00 -6.83
C GLU A 10 -1.59 24.88 -6.59
N GLN A 11 -0.29 25.18 -6.65
CA GLN A 11 0.76 24.21 -6.35
C GLN A 11 0.67 23.69 -4.90
N VAL A 12 0.36 24.56 -3.92
CA VAL A 12 0.15 24.15 -2.52
C VAL A 12 -1.06 23.23 -2.38
N ARG A 13 -2.16 23.49 -3.09
CA ARG A 13 -3.34 22.61 -3.09
C ARG A 13 -3.01 21.24 -3.70
N ASN A 14 -2.20 21.20 -4.76
CA ASN A 14 -1.77 19.95 -5.38
C ASN A 14 -0.90 19.12 -4.43
N ILE A 15 0.00 19.75 -3.68
CA ILE A 15 0.77 19.07 -2.62
C ILE A 15 -0.17 18.43 -1.58
N GLN A 16 -1.17 19.19 -1.10
CA GLN A 16 -2.15 18.66 -0.14
C GLN A 16 -2.97 17.49 -0.69
N LEU A 17 -3.32 17.54 -1.97
CA LEU A 17 -4.01 16.44 -2.65
C LEU A 17 -3.13 15.19 -2.71
N LEU A 18 -1.86 15.32 -3.11
CA LEU A 18 -0.90 14.22 -3.17
C LEU A 18 -0.71 13.58 -1.79
N GLU A 19 -0.57 14.38 -0.73
CA GLU A 19 -0.45 13.89 0.64
C GLU A 19 -1.71 13.14 1.10
N THR A 20 -2.89 13.61 0.71
CA THR A 20 -4.16 12.93 1.04
C THR A 20 -4.26 11.59 0.32
N GLN A 21 -3.90 11.54 -0.96
CA GLN A 21 -3.87 10.30 -1.74
C GLN A 21 -2.85 9.31 -1.18
N LYS A 22 -1.66 9.79 -0.79
CA LYS A 22 -0.63 8.97 -0.15
C LYS A 22 -1.15 8.31 1.13
N LYS A 23 -1.78 9.08 2.01
CA LYS A 23 -2.37 8.55 3.26
C LYS A 23 -3.41 7.47 3.01
N GLU A 24 -4.25 7.63 1.99
CA GLU A 24 -5.24 6.61 1.64
C GLU A 24 -4.58 5.33 1.10
N ILE A 25 -3.52 5.45 0.30
CA ILE A 25 -2.75 4.29 -0.17
C ILE A 25 -2.07 3.58 1.01
N GLN A 26 -1.43 4.32 1.91
CA GLN A 26 -0.83 3.78 3.14
C GLN A 26 -1.86 3.05 4.01
N ARG A 27 -3.08 3.59 4.14
CA ARG A 27 -4.17 2.93 4.86
C ARG A 27 -4.53 1.59 4.22
N LYS A 28 -4.64 1.52 2.89
CA LYS A 28 -4.91 0.27 2.16
C LYS A 28 -3.76 -0.73 2.30
N GLN A 29 -2.51 -0.26 2.18
CA GLN A 29 -1.32 -1.08 2.40
C GLN A 29 -1.31 -1.70 3.80
N GLY A 30 -1.70 -0.96 4.84
CA GLY A 30 -1.83 -1.49 6.20
C GLY A 30 -2.91 -2.58 6.34
N VAL A 31 -3.99 -2.50 5.56
CA VAL A 31 -5.01 -3.56 5.48
C VAL A 31 -4.44 -4.80 4.79
N ASP A 32 -3.75 -4.64 3.66
CA ASP A 32 -3.11 -5.76 2.95
C ASP A 32 -2.02 -6.43 3.81
N ALA A 33 -1.19 -5.66 4.54
CA ALA A 33 -0.23 -6.21 5.49
C ALA A 33 -0.91 -7.04 6.61
N SER A 34 -2.06 -6.57 7.10
CA SER A 34 -2.87 -7.32 8.06
C SER A 34 -3.47 -8.58 7.45
N ARG A 35 -3.82 -8.55 6.16
CA ARG A 35 -4.31 -9.73 5.41
C ARG A 35 -3.21 -10.78 5.30
N VAL A 36 -1.98 -10.39 4.95
CA VAL A 36 -0.82 -11.30 4.90
C VAL A 36 -0.62 -12.02 6.23
N LYS A 37 -0.71 -11.31 7.36
CA LYS A 37 -0.59 -11.92 8.69
C LYS A 37 -1.66 -13.01 8.91
N LYS A 38 -2.92 -12.71 8.56
CA LYS A 38 -4.03 -13.67 8.69
C LYS A 38 -3.87 -14.89 7.79
N ILE A 39 -3.34 -14.71 6.58
CA ILE A 39 -3.04 -15.82 5.66
C ILE A 39 -2.02 -16.76 6.32
N PHE A 40 -0.94 -16.23 6.89
CA PHE A 40 0.05 -17.07 7.59
C PHE A 40 -0.53 -17.82 8.78
N GLU A 41 -1.36 -17.17 9.60
CA GLU A 41 -2.06 -17.79 10.72
C GLU A 41 -2.98 -18.94 10.23
N ASN A 42 -3.70 -18.72 9.13
CA ASN A 42 -4.57 -19.73 8.52
C ASN A 42 -3.75 -20.90 7.95
N GLN A 43 -2.66 -20.62 7.24
CA GLN A 43 -1.78 -21.65 6.69
C GLN A 43 -1.16 -22.51 7.79
N GLU A 44 -0.77 -21.92 8.94
CA GLU A 44 -0.27 -22.70 10.07
C GLU A 44 -1.34 -23.63 10.64
N ARG A 45 -2.56 -23.12 10.86
CA ARG A 45 -3.70 -23.95 11.28
C ARG A 45 -3.97 -25.09 10.29
N LEU A 46 -3.90 -24.83 8.98
CA LEU A 46 -4.08 -25.86 7.96
C LEU A 46 -2.98 -26.93 8.03
N ARG A 47 -1.71 -26.53 8.24
CA ARG A 47 -0.60 -27.46 8.43
C ARG A 47 -0.78 -28.33 9.67
N GLU A 48 -1.19 -27.75 10.78
CA GLU A 48 -1.51 -28.48 12.02
C GLU A 48 -2.65 -29.49 11.81
N ASN A 49 -3.72 -29.07 11.14
CA ASN A 49 -4.84 -29.95 10.79
C ASN A 49 -4.36 -31.14 9.96
N ILE A 50 -3.56 -30.91 8.92
CA ILE A 50 -3.01 -31.98 8.06
C ILE A 50 -2.16 -32.95 8.88
N ARG A 51 -1.26 -32.46 9.74
CA ARG A 51 -0.44 -33.31 10.64
C ARG A 51 -1.30 -34.16 11.57
N SER A 52 -2.40 -33.60 12.10
CA SER A 52 -3.29 -34.34 13.00
C SER A 52 -4.00 -35.52 12.31
N MET A 53 -4.13 -35.46 10.98
CA MET A 53 -4.83 -36.48 10.18
C MET A 53 -3.96 -37.68 9.82
N GLU A 54 -2.63 -37.60 9.95
CA GLU A 54 -1.72 -38.74 9.70
C GLU A 54 -2.08 -39.99 10.52
N LYS A 55 -2.79 -39.80 11.64
CA LYS A 55 -3.18 -40.87 12.57
C LYS A 55 -4.59 -41.43 12.32
N VAL A 56 -5.34 -40.91 11.35
CA VAL A 56 -6.76 -41.25 11.13
C VAL A 56 -6.95 -41.87 9.74
N SER A 57 -7.25 -43.18 9.71
CA SER A 57 -7.55 -43.93 8.48
C SER A 57 -8.88 -43.45 7.85
N GLY A 58 -8.90 -43.18 6.54
CA GLY A 58 -10.12 -42.87 5.78
C GLY A 58 -10.39 -41.38 5.47
N THR A 59 -9.35 -40.55 5.47
CA THR A 59 -9.46 -39.07 5.48
C THR A 59 -9.18 -38.35 4.15
N SER A 60 -9.13 -39.06 3.01
CA SER A 60 -8.67 -38.50 1.73
C SER A 60 -9.41 -37.24 1.28
N ARG A 61 -10.74 -37.20 1.40
CA ARG A 61 -11.56 -36.05 0.99
C ARG A 61 -11.33 -34.80 1.85
N LEU A 62 -11.07 -34.99 3.14
CA LEU A 62 -10.80 -33.88 4.05
C LEU A 62 -9.40 -33.31 3.81
N LEU A 63 -8.43 -34.19 3.52
CA LEU A 63 -7.07 -33.80 3.18
C LEU A 63 -7.05 -33.01 1.87
N GLU A 64 -7.75 -33.51 0.85
CA GLU A 64 -7.92 -32.82 -0.44
C GLU A 64 -8.53 -31.42 -0.26
N ARG A 65 -9.51 -31.27 0.63
CA ARG A 65 -10.07 -29.95 0.96
C ARG A 65 -9.01 -29.01 1.56
N TYR A 66 -8.21 -29.48 2.52
CA TYR A 66 -7.17 -28.64 3.11
C TYR A 66 -6.06 -28.28 2.13
N MET A 67 -5.70 -29.17 1.20
CA MET A 67 -4.77 -28.84 0.12
C MET A 67 -5.34 -27.76 -0.80
N ASN A 68 -6.60 -27.90 -1.22
CA ASN A 68 -7.29 -26.90 -2.02
C ASN A 68 -7.41 -25.53 -1.31
N ASP A 69 -7.63 -25.54 0.01
CA ASP A 69 -7.66 -24.30 0.81
C ASP A 69 -6.25 -23.67 0.89
N MET A 70 -5.20 -24.48 1.00
CA MET A 70 -3.81 -24.01 0.99
C MET A 70 -3.44 -23.35 -0.34
N ASP A 71 -3.84 -23.94 -1.47
CA ASP A 71 -3.59 -23.38 -2.81
C ASP A 71 -4.28 -22.02 -2.99
N LYS A 72 -5.50 -21.87 -2.48
CA LYS A 72 -6.23 -20.58 -2.48
C LYS A 72 -5.54 -19.54 -1.61
N GLU A 73 -5.12 -19.91 -0.41
CA GLU A 73 -4.40 -19.00 0.51
C GLU A 73 -3.06 -18.58 -0.11
N GLU A 74 -2.36 -19.46 -0.84
CA GLU A 74 -1.13 -19.10 -1.56
C GLU A 74 -1.40 -18.14 -2.72
N SER A 75 -2.48 -18.36 -3.47
CA SER A 75 -2.90 -17.44 -4.53
C SER A 75 -3.21 -16.04 -3.97
N ASP A 76 -3.95 -15.98 -2.87
CA ASP A 76 -4.26 -14.71 -2.19
C ASP A 76 -2.99 -14.05 -1.60
N LEU A 77 -2.03 -14.83 -1.12
CA LEU A 77 -0.75 -14.31 -0.63
C LEU A 77 0.02 -13.62 -1.76
N ILE A 78 0.11 -14.26 -2.93
CA ILE A 78 0.80 -13.69 -4.10
C ILE A 78 0.12 -12.39 -4.54
N GLU A 79 -1.20 -12.39 -4.69
CA GLU A 79 -1.95 -11.20 -5.08
C GLU A 79 -1.81 -10.07 -4.06
N THR A 80 -1.90 -10.39 -2.77
CA THR A 80 -1.79 -9.40 -1.69
C THR A 80 -0.38 -8.79 -1.64
N ARG A 81 0.67 -9.59 -1.82
CA ARG A 81 2.04 -9.09 -1.91
C ARG A 81 2.24 -8.15 -3.09
N LYS A 82 1.71 -8.51 -4.25
CA LYS A 82 1.75 -7.66 -5.44
C LYS A 82 1.08 -6.30 -5.19
N ARG A 83 -0.09 -6.28 -4.52
CA ARG A 83 -0.76 -5.02 -4.15
C ARG A 83 0.07 -4.17 -3.18
N ILE A 84 0.81 -4.79 -2.26
CA ILE A 84 1.71 -4.08 -1.35
C ILE A 84 2.86 -3.45 -2.14
N GLU A 85 3.50 -4.19 -3.05
CA GLU A 85 4.58 -3.66 -3.90
C GLU A 85 4.09 -2.49 -4.77
N GLU A 86 2.94 -2.63 -5.42
CA GLU A 86 2.32 -1.55 -6.22
C GLU A 86 2.00 -0.32 -5.36
N ALA A 87 1.56 -0.52 -4.11
CA ALA A 87 1.31 0.56 -3.17
C ALA A 87 2.61 1.28 -2.75
N GLU A 88 3.69 0.54 -2.51
CA GLU A 88 5.01 1.10 -2.18
C GLU A 88 5.56 1.96 -3.31
N GLU A 89 5.50 1.48 -4.56
CA GLU A 89 5.89 2.26 -5.74
C GLU A 89 5.04 3.52 -5.89
N SER A 90 3.72 3.42 -5.66
CA SER A 90 2.82 4.57 -5.74
C SER A 90 3.11 5.62 -4.67
N ILE A 91 3.39 5.19 -3.43
CA ILE A 91 3.80 6.06 -2.33
C ILE A 91 5.10 6.78 -2.69
N ALA A 92 6.12 6.04 -3.13
CA ALA A 92 7.41 6.62 -3.52
C ALA A 92 7.28 7.63 -4.68
N GLY A 93 6.43 7.33 -5.67
CA GLY A 93 6.13 8.24 -6.76
C GLY A 93 5.48 9.55 -6.27
N LYS A 94 4.51 9.45 -5.35
CA LYS A 94 3.83 10.61 -4.77
C LYS A 94 4.74 11.45 -3.88
N ASP A 95 5.62 10.81 -3.11
CA ASP A 95 6.60 11.52 -2.30
C ASP A 95 7.54 12.34 -3.18
N LYS A 96 8.08 11.72 -4.24
CA LYS A 96 8.92 12.42 -5.22
C LYS A 96 8.19 13.59 -5.90
N GLU A 97 6.93 13.42 -6.27
CA GLU A 97 6.12 14.48 -6.88
C GLU A 97 5.88 15.63 -5.89
N SER A 98 5.52 15.30 -4.65
CA SER A 98 5.30 16.25 -3.55
C SER A 98 6.57 17.06 -3.26
N GLU A 99 7.72 16.40 -3.12
CA GLU A 99 9.03 17.03 -2.89
C GLU A 99 9.41 18.01 -4.01
N ASN A 100 9.20 17.62 -5.27
CA ASN A 100 9.47 18.49 -6.42
C ASN A 100 8.57 19.73 -6.39
N LEU A 101 7.28 19.59 -6.09
CA LEU A 101 6.36 20.72 -5.98
C LEU A 101 6.74 21.63 -4.81
N VAL A 102 7.13 21.07 -3.65
CA VAL A 102 7.60 21.83 -2.48
C VAL A 102 8.83 22.66 -2.83
N LEU A 103 9.80 22.08 -3.57
CA LEU A 103 10.98 22.80 -4.03
C LEU A 103 10.60 23.97 -4.96
N GLN A 104 9.74 23.72 -5.95
CA GLN A 104 9.28 24.77 -6.87
C GLN A 104 8.55 25.90 -6.15
N VAL A 105 7.63 25.57 -5.24
CA VAL A 105 6.89 26.54 -4.42
C VAL A 105 7.87 27.37 -3.59
N THR A 106 8.85 26.73 -2.96
CA THR A 106 9.87 27.41 -2.14
C THR A 106 10.71 28.39 -2.98
N MET A 107 11.16 27.97 -4.17
CA MET A 107 11.93 28.82 -5.07
C MET A 107 11.12 30.02 -5.55
N LYS A 108 9.88 29.80 -6.00
CA LYS A 108 8.98 30.87 -6.45
C LYS A 108 8.64 31.84 -5.32
N ALA A 109 8.37 31.34 -4.11
CA ALA A 109 8.10 32.17 -2.94
C ALA A 109 9.29 33.08 -2.59
N LYS A 110 10.53 32.55 -2.64
CA LYS A 110 11.75 33.35 -2.46
C LYS A 110 11.88 34.44 -3.52
N GLN A 111 11.61 34.13 -4.79
CA GLN A 111 11.68 35.10 -5.88
C GLN A 111 10.65 36.22 -5.71
N ILE A 112 9.41 35.88 -5.38
CA ILE A 112 8.35 36.87 -5.13
C ILE A 112 8.74 37.77 -3.97
N LYS A 113 9.25 37.21 -2.86
CA LYS A 113 9.73 37.99 -1.72
C LYS A 113 10.81 38.99 -2.12
N LYS A 114 11.79 38.56 -2.92
CA LYS A 114 12.85 39.44 -3.44
C LYS A 114 12.31 40.57 -4.31
N ASN A 115 11.26 40.32 -5.09
CA ASN A 115 10.65 41.32 -5.97
C ASN A 115 9.70 42.28 -5.22
N CYS A 116 9.33 41.98 -3.98
CA CYS A 116 8.43 42.80 -3.15
C CYS A 116 9.15 43.61 -2.06
N CYS A 117 10.43 43.32 -1.82
CA CYS A 117 11.32 44.09 -0.95
C CYS A 117 12.22 44.99 -1.80
#